data_AF-A0A0A8YTL9-F1
#
_entry.id   AF-A0A0A8YTL9-F1
#
_cell.length_a   1.000
_cell.length_b   1.000
_cell.length_c   1.000
_cell.angle_alpha   90.00
_cell.angle_beta   90.00
_cell.angle_gamma   90.00
#
_symmetry.space_group_name_H-M   'P 1'
#
loop_
_entity.id
_entity.type
_entity.pdbx_description
1 polymer ?
#
loop_
_entity_poly.entity_id
_entity_poly.type
_entity_poly.pdbx_seq_one_letter_code
_entity_poly.pdbx_strand_id
1 'polypeptide(L)'
;MVYNLCCKVGKVSLPSFKPPPPPLFLAELLCFDGGSRSRTFLEKIRQYNALFSFTSMGASIDRSVNNGGGPPVFKISGQVCHHICSLLPLGNGPPKYAQLYVYDTSNELANRLQALGPTDKCDGDLDPEIVAGLTSMLDEFNPLVKQFRAARDRLAENGNEEIGIRIVGATEDDPVQYELPSANELAGLIVGDFSKEDSRHYS
;
A
#
# COMPACT_ATOMS: atom_id res chain seq x y z
N MET A 1 11.53 39.42 4.62
CA MET A 1 12.70 38.53 4.50
C MET A 1 12.36 37.47 3.48
N VAL A 2 12.98 37.47 2.29
CA VAL A 2 12.74 36.47 1.24
C VAL A 2 13.82 35.39 1.37
N TYR A 3 13.41 34.15 1.59
CA TYR A 3 14.30 33.01 1.79
C TYR A 3 14.87 32.55 0.44
N ASN A 4 16.16 32.82 0.18
CA ASN A 4 16.80 32.64 -1.13
C ASN A 4 17.65 31.35 -1.26
N LEU A 5 17.59 30.43 -0.29
CA LEU A 5 18.48 29.25 -0.25
C LEU A 5 17.91 28.01 -0.97
N CYS A 6 16.60 27.97 -1.22
CA CYS A 6 15.98 26.88 -1.98
C CYS A 6 15.91 27.26 -3.48
N CYS A 7 16.15 26.31 -4.39
CA CYS A 7 16.04 26.46 -5.86
C CYS A 7 17.14 27.25 -6.61
N LYS A 8 18.37 27.35 -6.07
CA LYS A 8 19.52 28.03 -6.73
C LYS A 8 19.17 29.44 -7.24
N VAL A 9 18.60 30.29 -6.40
CA VAL A 9 18.24 31.68 -6.78
C VAL A 9 17.27 31.71 -7.96
N GLY A 10 16.25 30.85 -7.95
CA GLY A 10 15.22 30.79 -8.99
C GLY A 10 15.66 30.21 -10.35
N LYS A 11 16.88 29.66 -10.45
CA LYS A 11 17.34 28.97 -11.67
C LYS A 11 16.68 27.62 -11.88
N VAL A 12 16.04 27.07 -10.85
CA VAL A 12 15.24 25.86 -10.94
C VAL A 12 13.77 26.27 -11.05
N SER A 13 13.22 26.14 -12.26
CA SER A 13 11.78 26.20 -12.49
C SER A 13 11.21 24.80 -12.35
N LEU A 14 10.55 24.52 -11.22
CA LEU A 14 9.77 23.30 -11.11
C LEU A 14 8.51 23.45 -11.99
N PRO A 15 8.12 22.41 -12.74
CA PRO A 15 6.84 22.43 -13.44
C PRO A 15 5.73 22.69 -12.41
N SER A 16 4.68 23.40 -12.83
CA SER A 16 3.50 23.56 -12.01
C SER A 16 2.96 22.18 -11.64
N PHE A 17 2.60 22.02 -10.36
CA PHE A 17 2.00 20.80 -9.89
C PHE A 17 0.72 20.57 -10.70
N LYS A 18 0.72 19.52 -11.53
CA LYS A 18 -0.49 19.12 -12.23
C LYS A 18 -1.44 18.60 -11.16
N PRO A 19 -2.70 19.08 -11.11
CA PRO A 19 -3.67 18.50 -10.21
C PRO A 19 -3.71 16.99 -10.47
N PRO A 20 -3.81 16.17 -9.42
CA PRO A 20 -3.91 14.73 -9.59
C PRO A 20 -5.07 14.45 -10.56
N PRO A 21 -4.88 13.60 -11.58
CA PRO A 21 -6.01 13.12 -12.36
C PRO A 21 -7.02 12.44 -11.40
N PRO A 22 -8.29 12.26 -11.81
CA PRO A 22 -9.28 11.55 -11.02
C PRO A 22 -8.66 10.31 -10.38
N PRO A 23 -8.96 10.06 -9.09
CA PRO A 23 -10.19 10.45 -8.40
C PRO A 23 -10.13 11.75 -7.58
N LEU A 24 -11.22 12.54 -7.67
CA LEU A 24 -11.42 13.77 -6.88
C LEU A 24 -11.42 13.53 -5.36
N PHE A 25 -11.76 12.31 -4.92
CA PHE A 25 -11.84 11.98 -3.51
C PHE A 25 -10.49 12.13 -2.80
N LEU A 26 -9.40 11.58 -3.34
CA LEU A 26 -8.07 11.75 -2.75
C LEU A 26 -7.61 13.21 -2.79
N ALA A 27 -7.96 13.94 -3.85
CA ALA A 27 -7.65 15.37 -3.96
C ALA A 27 -8.35 16.19 -2.86
N GLU A 28 -9.61 15.89 -2.54
CA GLU A 28 -10.34 16.49 -1.40
C GLU A 28 -9.63 16.18 -0.08
N LEU A 29 -9.23 14.93 0.13
CA LEU A 29 -8.56 14.50 1.36
C LEU A 29 -7.19 15.14 1.56
N LEU A 30 -6.45 15.41 0.48
CA LEU A 30 -5.11 16.01 0.51
C LEU A 30 -5.11 17.55 0.55
N CYS A 31 -6.28 18.19 0.59
CA CYS A 31 -6.41 19.64 0.59
C CYS A 31 -6.09 20.25 1.97
N PHE A 32 -4.89 20.80 2.15
CA PHE A 32 -4.43 21.33 3.46
C PHE A 32 -5.33 22.41 4.08
N ASP A 33 -5.98 23.23 3.24
CA ASP A 33 -6.97 24.24 3.63
C ASP A 33 -8.42 23.74 3.48
N GLY A 34 -8.59 22.42 3.36
CA GLY A 34 -9.88 21.75 3.22
C GLY A 34 -10.72 21.67 4.49
N GLY A 35 -11.83 20.93 4.38
CA GLY A 35 -12.80 20.76 5.46
C GLY A 35 -12.34 19.87 6.63
N SER A 36 -13.27 19.51 7.51
CA SER A 36 -13.00 18.57 8.62
C SER A 36 -12.43 17.23 8.13
N ARG A 37 -12.98 16.67 7.04
CA ARG A 37 -12.57 15.37 6.49
C ARG A 37 -11.10 15.34 6.06
N SER A 38 -10.64 16.40 5.38
CA SER A 38 -9.22 16.51 4.99
C SER A 38 -8.30 16.62 6.20
N ARG A 39 -8.67 17.43 7.21
CA ARG A 39 -7.90 17.53 8.45
C ARG A 39 -7.79 16.19 9.16
N THR A 40 -8.90 15.48 9.33
CA THR A 40 -8.91 14.12 9.91
C THR A 40 -8.02 13.15 9.13
N PHE A 41 -8.09 13.18 7.79
CA PHE A 41 -7.25 12.35 6.95
C PHE A 41 -5.76 12.67 7.11
N LEU A 42 -5.38 13.95 7.02
CA LEU A 42 -4.00 14.41 7.08
C LEU A 42 -3.37 14.12 8.45
N GLU A 43 -4.13 14.31 9.54
CA GLU A 43 -3.70 13.96 10.90
C GLU A 43 -3.40 12.45 11.05
N LYS A 44 -4.18 11.59 10.37
CA LYS A 44 -4.10 10.12 10.50
C LYS A 44 -3.59 9.43 9.23
N ILE A 45 -2.93 10.14 8.33
CA ILE A 45 -2.61 9.66 6.97
C ILE A 45 -1.80 8.36 6.97
N ARG A 46 -0.92 8.18 7.96
CA ARG A 46 -0.13 6.95 8.12
C ARG A 46 -0.99 5.73 8.43
N GLN A 47 -2.01 5.91 9.28
CA GLN A 47 -2.94 4.85 9.65
C GLN A 47 -3.82 4.48 8.44
N TYR A 48 -4.34 5.49 7.73
CA TYR A 48 -5.09 5.24 6.49
C TYR A 48 -4.24 4.50 5.46
N ASN A 49 -3.01 4.94 5.20
CA ASN A 49 -2.11 4.24 4.26
C ASN A 49 -1.80 2.81 4.71
N ALA A 50 -1.64 2.57 6.01
CA ALA A 50 -1.43 1.22 6.54
C ALA A 50 -2.63 0.30 6.29
N LEU A 51 -3.87 0.81 6.39
CA LEU A 51 -5.09 0.03 6.10
C LEU A 51 -5.16 -0.47 4.65
N PHE A 52 -4.55 0.25 3.71
CA PHE A 52 -4.58 -0.07 2.28
C PHE A 52 -3.24 -0.64 1.76
N SER A 53 -2.35 -1.06 2.65
CA SER A 53 -1.10 -1.70 2.24
C SER A 53 -1.35 -3.13 1.77
N PHE A 54 -0.83 -3.48 0.59
CA PHE A 54 -0.85 -4.86 0.09
C PHE A 54 0.19 -5.75 0.77
N THR A 55 1.29 -5.17 1.26
CA THR A 55 2.42 -5.95 1.80
C THR A 55 2.75 -5.53 3.21
N SER A 56 3.27 -6.48 3.99
CA SER A 56 4.01 -6.15 5.20
C SER A 56 5.47 -5.91 4.84
N MET A 57 6.10 -4.98 5.56
CA MET A 57 7.53 -4.74 5.44
C MET A 57 8.26 -5.69 6.39
N GLY A 58 9.03 -6.63 5.83
CA GLY A 58 10.01 -7.39 6.57
C GLY A 58 11.32 -6.61 6.60
N ALA A 59 11.67 -6.04 7.75
CA ALA A 59 12.97 -5.40 7.94
C ALA A 59 13.50 -5.72 9.33
N SER A 60 14.78 -6.05 9.43
CA SER A 60 15.49 -6.04 10.70
C SER A 60 15.70 -4.57 11.11
N ILE A 61 14.83 -4.09 11.99
CA ILE A 61 14.88 -2.72 12.48
C ILE A 61 15.89 -2.65 13.62
N ASP A 62 17.03 -2.02 13.37
CA ASP A 62 17.96 -1.64 14.43
C ASP A 62 17.39 -0.41 15.17
N ARG A 63 16.85 -0.64 16.38
CA ARG A 63 16.27 0.40 17.23
C ARG A 63 17.30 1.13 18.09
N SER A 64 18.58 0.73 18.06
CA SER A 64 19.64 1.34 18.88
C SER A 64 19.98 2.79 18.49
N VAL A 65 19.47 3.24 17.33
CA VAL A 65 19.85 4.52 16.70
C VAL A 65 19.05 5.72 17.25
N ASN A 66 17.97 5.47 17.99
CA ASN A 66 17.07 6.52 18.53
C ASN A 66 17.39 6.96 19.97
N ASN A 67 18.67 7.05 20.32
CA ASN A 67 19.11 7.42 21.67
C ASN A 67 19.37 8.94 21.85
N GLY A 68 18.99 9.78 20.88
CA GLY A 68 19.19 11.23 20.90
C GLY A 68 17.88 12.03 20.86
N GLY A 69 17.96 13.36 20.99
CA GLY A 69 16.79 14.27 20.95
C GLY A 69 16.30 14.65 19.54
N GLY A 70 16.76 13.96 18.49
CA GLY A 70 16.35 14.21 17.11
C GLY A 70 15.08 13.47 16.71
N PRO A 71 14.49 13.77 15.54
CA PRO A 71 13.39 13.00 14.98
C PRO A 71 13.76 11.51 14.86
N PRO A 72 12.83 10.58 15.13
CA PRO A 72 13.12 9.16 15.12
C PRO A 72 13.54 8.69 13.72
N VAL A 73 14.65 7.96 13.67
CA VAL A 73 15.23 7.37 12.45
C VAL A 73 15.15 5.86 12.58
N PHE A 74 14.82 5.18 11.48
CA PHE A 74 14.90 3.72 11.39
C PHE A 74 16.12 3.35 10.55
N LYS A 75 17.00 2.53 11.12
CA LYS A 75 18.12 1.95 10.38
C LYS A 75 17.77 0.52 10.00
N ILE A 76 17.76 0.26 8.70
CA ILE A 76 17.56 -1.07 8.13
C ILE A 76 18.93 -1.57 7.69
N SER A 77 19.28 -2.79 8.10
CA SER A 77 20.50 -3.47 7.64
C SER A 77 20.11 -4.71 6.83
N GLY A 78 20.69 -4.85 5.63
CA GLY A 78 20.35 -5.92 4.68
C GLY A 78 19.29 -5.50 3.66
N GLN A 79 18.69 -6.48 2.97
CA GLN A 79 17.67 -6.27 1.95
C GLN A 79 16.28 -6.11 2.60
N VAL A 80 15.51 -5.13 2.14
CA VAL A 80 14.08 -5.03 2.50
C VAL A 80 13.34 -6.12 1.74
N CYS A 81 12.72 -7.06 2.46
CA CYS A 81 11.82 -8.04 1.86
C CYS A 81 10.37 -7.61 2.10
N HIS A 82 9.56 -7.65 1.05
CA HIS A 82 8.10 -7.51 1.17
C HIS A 82 7.49 -8.91 1.30
N HIS A 83 6.84 -9.18 2.42
CA HIS A 83 6.13 -10.44 2.60
C HIS A 83 4.69 -10.28 2.11
N ILE A 84 4.41 -10.89 0.96
CA ILE A 84 3.05 -11.14 0.49
C ILE A 84 2.63 -12.46 1.11
N CYS A 85 1.75 -12.40 2.11
CA CYS A 85 1.20 -13.59 2.74
C CYS A 85 0.22 -14.32 1.80
N SER A 86 -0.24 -15.50 2.22
CA SER A 86 -1.34 -16.21 1.57
C SER A 86 -2.54 -15.28 1.33
N LEU A 87 -3.25 -15.50 0.22
CA LEU A 87 -4.43 -14.70 -0.15
C LEU A 87 -5.59 -14.83 0.85
N LEU A 88 -5.61 -15.91 1.63
CA LEU A 88 -6.55 -16.15 2.72
C LEU A 88 -5.82 -16.17 4.06
N PRO A 89 -6.47 -15.72 5.16
CA PRO A 89 -5.93 -15.87 6.51
C PRO A 89 -5.65 -17.34 6.84
N LEU A 90 -4.52 -17.59 7.50
CA LEU A 90 -4.21 -18.92 8.02
C LEU A 90 -4.95 -19.11 9.36
N GLY A 91 -5.84 -20.10 9.42
CA GLY A 91 -6.68 -20.36 10.59
C GLY A 91 -7.73 -19.27 10.83
N ASN A 92 -8.07 -19.01 12.09
CA ASN A 92 -9.12 -18.05 12.49
C ASN A 92 -8.57 -16.65 12.83
N GLY A 93 -7.39 -16.29 12.32
CA GLY A 93 -6.80 -14.98 12.55
C GLY A 93 -7.48 -13.87 11.74
N PRO A 94 -7.43 -12.60 12.19
CA PRO A 94 -7.98 -11.50 11.40
C PRO A 94 -7.21 -11.32 10.08
N PRO A 95 -7.89 -10.93 8.99
CA PRO A 95 -7.24 -10.69 7.70
C PRO A 95 -6.29 -9.49 7.78
N LYS A 96 -5.15 -9.58 7.07
CA LYS A 96 -4.15 -8.50 7.03
C LYS A 96 -3.64 -8.24 5.61
N TYR A 97 -3.28 -6.98 5.36
CA TYR A 97 -2.65 -6.55 4.12
C TYR A 97 -3.47 -6.96 2.88
N ALA A 98 -2.85 -7.63 1.90
CA ALA A 98 -3.49 -8.14 0.70
C ALA A 98 -4.76 -8.99 0.95
N GLN A 99 -4.85 -9.68 2.09
CA GLN A 99 -6.01 -10.50 2.44
C GLN A 99 -7.29 -9.66 2.56
N LEU A 100 -7.18 -8.38 2.91
CA LEU A 100 -8.32 -7.46 3.04
C LEU A 100 -9.02 -7.18 1.71
N TYR A 101 -8.39 -7.50 0.57
CA TYR A 101 -8.99 -7.36 -0.75
C TYR A 101 -9.73 -8.62 -1.22
N VAL A 102 -9.51 -9.75 -0.54
CA VAL A 102 -9.98 -11.09 -0.96
C VAL A 102 -10.90 -11.73 0.08
N TYR A 103 -10.52 -11.70 1.35
CA TYR A 103 -11.24 -12.38 2.43
C TYR A 103 -12.41 -11.55 2.93
N ASP A 104 -13.59 -12.19 3.05
CA ASP A 104 -14.82 -11.63 3.62
C ASP A 104 -15.05 -10.15 3.24
N THR A 105 -15.14 -9.90 1.93
CA THR A 105 -15.29 -8.53 1.44
C THR A 105 -16.63 -7.90 1.81
N SER A 106 -17.61 -8.70 2.23
CA SER A 106 -18.88 -8.24 2.81
C SER A 106 -18.66 -7.44 4.10
N ASN A 107 -17.62 -7.78 4.88
CA ASN A 107 -17.25 -7.09 6.12
C ASN A 107 -15.92 -6.32 5.99
N GLU A 108 -15.47 -5.99 4.77
CA GLU A 108 -14.16 -5.39 4.50
C GLU A 108 -13.91 -4.12 5.33
N LEU A 109 -14.90 -3.24 5.47
CA LEU A 109 -14.78 -2.01 6.24
C LEU A 109 -14.46 -2.29 7.71
N ALA A 110 -15.19 -3.21 8.33
CA ALA A 110 -14.97 -3.61 9.71
C ALA A 110 -13.61 -4.30 9.87
N ASN A 111 -13.27 -5.20 8.94
CA ASN A 111 -11.99 -5.90 8.90
C ASN A 111 -10.81 -4.92 8.81
N ARG A 112 -10.89 -3.90 7.94
CA ARG A 112 -9.87 -2.84 7.82
C ARG A 112 -9.73 -2.06 9.11
N LEU A 113 -10.83 -1.58 9.70
CA LEU A 113 -10.78 -0.81 10.95
C LEU A 113 -10.15 -1.61 12.12
N GLN A 114 -10.26 -2.94 12.09
CA GLN A 114 -9.65 -3.84 13.08
C GLN A 114 -8.23 -4.31 12.73
N ALA A 115 -7.75 -4.06 11.51
CA ALA A 115 -6.47 -4.58 11.00
C ALA A 115 -5.23 -3.90 11.60
N LEU A 116 -5.36 -2.70 12.17
CA LEU A 116 -4.24 -1.97 12.76
C LEU A 116 -3.68 -2.68 14.00
N GLY A 117 -2.36 -2.89 14.00
CA GLY A 117 -1.64 -3.43 15.15
C GLY A 117 -1.64 -2.47 16.34
N PRO A 118 -1.31 -2.96 17.56
CA PRO A 118 -1.27 -2.13 18.77
C PRO A 118 -0.32 -0.92 18.65
N THR A 119 0.72 -1.01 17.83
CA THR A 119 1.70 0.06 17.60
C THR A 119 1.20 1.15 16.64
N ASP A 120 0.21 0.83 15.81
CA ASP A 120 -0.33 1.74 14.79
C ASP A 120 -1.67 2.36 15.22
N LYS A 121 -2.22 1.96 16.37
CA LYS A 121 -3.39 2.59 16.99
C LYS A 121 -2.95 3.85 17.75
N CYS A 122 -3.15 5.01 17.13
CA CYS A 122 -3.12 6.30 17.82
C CYS A 122 -4.49 6.59 18.48
N ASP A 123 -4.52 7.56 19.40
CA ASP A 123 -5.76 8.00 20.06
C ASP A 123 -6.83 8.45 19.05
N GLY A 124 -8.03 7.89 19.19
CA GLY A 124 -9.22 8.22 18.41
C GLY A 124 -9.44 7.35 17.18
N ASP A 125 -10.70 6.99 16.95
CA ASP A 125 -11.11 6.10 15.86
C ASP A 125 -10.87 6.71 14.48
N LEU A 126 -10.60 5.84 13.49
CA LEU A 126 -10.55 6.23 12.08
C LEU A 126 -11.96 6.49 11.57
N ASP A 127 -12.12 7.53 10.76
CA ASP A 127 -13.39 7.86 10.12
C ASP A 127 -13.76 6.77 9.09
N PRO A 128 -14.87 6.02 9.29
CA PRO A 128 -15.31 4.97 8.38
C PRO A 128 -15.68 5.49 6.99
N GLU A 129 -16.14 6.75 6.85
CA GLU A 129 -16.46 7.33 5.55
C GLU A 129 -15.21 7.50 4.69
N ILE A 130 -14.09 7.89 5.32
CA ILE A 130 -12.80 8.03 4.64
C ILE A 130 -12.31 6.67 4.17
N VAL A 131 -12.41 5.64 5.02
CA VAL A 131 -12.03 4.27 4.64
C VAL A 131 -12.91 3.78 3.49
N ALA A 132 -14.24 3.92 3.57
CA ALA A 132 -15.14 3.49 2.51
C ALA A 132 -14.88 4.23 1.18
N GLY A 133 -14.64 5.55 1.22
CA GLY A 133 -14.33 6.32 0.03
C GLY A 133 -12.99 5.92 -0.60
N LEU A 134 -11.96 5.65 0.21
CA LEU A 134 -10.67 5.15 -0.27
C LEU A 134 -10.80 3.74 -0.87
N THR A 135 -11.63 2.87 -0.29
CA THR A 135 -11.92 1.54 -0.87
C THR A 135 -12.54 1.67 -2.25
N SER A 136 -13.65 2.41 -2.38
CA SER A 136 -14.34 2.60 -3.67
C SER A 136 -13.42 3.21 -4.73
N MET A 137 -12.63 4.20 -4.31
CA MET A 137 -11.64 4.84 -5.14
C MET A 137 -10.60 3.86 -5.67
N LEU A 138 -10.04 3.01 -4.80
CA LEU A 138 -9.03 2.04 -5.21
C LEU A 138 -9.63 0.93 -6.08
N ASP A 139 -10.87 0.51 -5.80
CA ASP A 139 -11.59 -0.46 -6.65
C ASP A 139 -11.78 0.07 -8.08
N GLU A 140 -12.07 1.36 -8.23
CA GLU A 140 -12.28 1.99 -9.53
C GLU A 140 -10.98 2.20 -10.31
N PHE A 141 -9.92 2.69 -9.65
CA PHE A 141 -8.72 3.18 -10.35
C PHE A 141 -7.48 2.30 -10.20
N ASN A 142 -7.33 1.52 -9.13
CA ASN A 142 -6.11 0.79 -8.86
C ASN A 142 -6.11 -0.60 -9.56
N PRO A 143 -5.22 -0.85 -10.54
CA PRO A 143 -5.19 -2.11 -11.27
C PRO A 143 -4.84 -3.32 -10.39
N LEU A 144 -4.00 -3.13 -9.37
CA LEU A 144 -3.68 -4.20 -8.42
C LEU A 144 -4.92 -4.61 -7.65
N VAL A 145 -5.70 -3.65 -7.14
CA VAL A 145 -6.96 -3.96 -6.44
C VAL A 145 -7.86 -4.79 -7.35
N LYS A 146 -8.02 -4.40 -8.62
CA LYS A 146 -8.82 -5.16 -9.59
C LYS A 146 -8.35 -6.60 -9.77
N GLN A 147 -7.04 -6.84 -9.79
CA GLN A 147 -6.51 -8.21 -9.88
C GLN A 147 -6.81 -9.03 -8.62
N PHE A 148 -6.69 -8.44 -7.43
CA PHE A 148 -7.06 -9.12 -6.18
C PHE A 148 -8.57 -9.37 -6.11
N ARG A 149 -9.42 -8.46 -6.63
CA ARG A 149 -10.86 -8.69 -6.76
C ARG A 149 -11.17 -9.84 -7.73
N ALA A 150 -10.47 -9.92 -8.86
CA ALA A 150 -10.63 -11.04 -9.79
C ALA A 150 -10.21 -12.39 -9.16
N ALA A 151 -9.14 -12.40 -8.35
CA ALA A 151 -8.74 -13.58 -7.61
C ALA A 151 -9.80 -14.00 -6.57
N ARG A 152 -10.38 -13.04 -5.84
CA ARG A 152 -11.51 -13.29 -4.94
C ARG A 152 -12.68 -13.95 -5.64
N ASP A 153 -13.11 -13.39 -6.77
CA ASP A 153 -14.29 -13.87 -7.49
C ASP A 153 -14.07 -15.31 -7.95
N ARG A 154 -12.87 -15.63 -8.45
CA ARG A 154 -12.51 -17.02 -8.80
C ARG A 154 -12.45 -17.97 -7.61
N LEU A 155 -11.90 -17.54 -6.46
CA LEU A 155 -11.92 -18.36 -5.25
C LEU A 155 -13.35 -18.67 -4.78
N ALA A 156 -14.26 -17.69 -4.90
CA ALA A 156 -15.66 -17.86 -4.52
C ALA A 156 -16.41 -18.82 -5.46
N GLU A 157 -16.08 -18.81 -6.75
CA GLU A 157 -16.69 -19.69 -7.76
C GLU A 157 -16.13 -21.11 -7.72
N ASN A 158 -14.80 -21.27 -7.58
CA ASN A 158 -14.12 -22.53 -7.83
C ASN A 158 -13.59 -23.25 -6.59
N GLY A 159 -13.56 -22.62 -5.40
CA GLY A 159 -13.38 -23.20 -4.05
C GLY A 159 -12.06 -23.93 -3.73
N ASN A 160 -11.51 -24.68 -4.69
CA ASN A 160 -10.37 -25.59 -4.57
C ASN A 160 -9.25 -25.27 -5.57
N GLU A 161 -9.36 -24.19 -6.35
CA GLU A 161 -8.28 -23.78 -7.25
C GLU A 161 -7.14 -23.13 -6.46
N GLU A 162 -5.92 -23.62 -6.72
CA GLU A 162 -4.72 -23.00 -6.18
C GLU A 162 -4.39 -21.77 -7.03
N ILE A 163 -4.59 -20.59 -6.43
CA ILE A 163 -4.42 -19.30 -7.10
C ILE A 163 -3.17 -18.60 -6.55
N GLY A 164 -2.24 -18.29 -7.46
CA GLY A 164 -1.06 -17.49 -7.16
C GLY A 164 -1.14 -16.11 -7.81
N ILE A 165 -0.93 -15.05 -7.03
CA ILE A 165 -0.66 -13.70 -7.56
C ILE A 165 0.84 -13.47 -7.44
N ARG A 166 1.54 -13.37 -8.58
CA ARG A 166 2.96 -13.04 -8.61
C ARG A 166 3.13 -11.60 -9.02
N ILE A 167 3.66 -10.76 -8.11
CA ILE A 167 4.09 -9.41 -8.46
C ILE A 167 5.45 -9.51 -9.18
N VAL A 168 5.50 -9.12 -10.45
CA VAL A 168 6.77 -9.11 -11.20
C VAL A 168 7.37 -7.71 -11.05
N GLY A 169 8.58 -7.65 -10.52
CA GLY A 169 9.33 -6.39 -10.38
C GLY A 169 9.98 -5.98 -11.69
N ALA A 170 10.33 -4.70 -11.79
CA ALA A 170 11.15 -4.18 -12.88
C ALA A 170 12.47 -4.98 -13.01
N THR A 171 12.86 -5.27 -14.23
CA THR A 171 14.10 -5.95 -14.61
C THR A 171 15.29 -4.99 -14.62
N GLU A 172 16.53 -5.49 -14.63
CA GLU A 172 17.74 -4.64 -14.63
C GLU A 172 17.86 -3.72 -15.86
N ASP A 173 17.16 -4.08 -16.95
CA ASP A 173 17.09 -3.29 -18.18
C ASP A 173 16.02 -2.18 -18.13
N ASP A 174 15.17 -2.17 -17.10
CA ASP A 174 14.16 -1.12 -16.93
C ASP A 174 14.82 0.14 -16.37
N PRO A 175 14.57 1.32 -16.97
CA PRO A 175 15.11 2.56 -16.45
C PRO A 175 14.63 2.75 -15.01
N VAL A 176 15.52 3.19 -14.11
CA VAL A 176 15.17 3.57 -12.74
C VAL A 176 14.19 4.76 -12.81
N GLN A 177 12.90 4.46 -12.89
CA GLN A 177 11.85 5.44 -12.99
C GLN A 177 11.05 5.43 -11.69
N TYR A 178 10.91 6.61 -11.08
CA TYR A 178 9.94 6.90 -10.03
C TYR A 178 8.49 6.90 -10.55
N GLU A 179 8.22 6.22 -11.67
CA GLU A 179 6.89 6.12 -12.26
C GLU A 179 6.20 4.84 -11.82
N LEU A 180 4.88 4.93 -11.70
CA LEU A 180 4.00 3.82 -11.38
C LEU A 180 4.24 2.68 -12.37
N PRO A 181 4.62 1.48 -11.92
CA PRO A 181 4.79 0.37 -12.82
C PRO A 181 3.46 0.05 -13.51
N SER A 182 3.51 -0.34 -14.78
CA SER A 182 2.30 -0.53 -15.57
C SER A 182 1.60 -1.82 -15.14
N ALA A 183 0.26 -1.85 -15.16
CA ALA A 183 -0.53 -2.96 -14.62
C ALA A 183 -0.21 -4.34 -15.22
N ASN A 184 0.35 -4.38 -16.45
CA ASN A 184 0.76 -5.61 -17.12
C ASN A 184 2.11 -6.16 -16.63
N GLU A 185 2.92 -5.33 -15.98
CA GLU A 185 4.19 -5.75 -15.35
C GLU A 185 3.98 -6.16 -13.89
N LEU A 186 2.90 -5.71 -13.25
CA LEU A 186 2.82 -5.72 -11.81
C LEU A 186 2.21 -6.95 -11.16
N ALA A 187 1.33 -7.70 -11.83
CA ALA A 187 0.94 -9.00 -11.31
C ALA A 187 0.25 -9.89 -12.35
N GLY A 188 0.63 -11.17 -12.32
CA GLY A 188 -0.01 -12.23 -13.09
C GLY A 188 -0.82 -13.15 -12.17
N LEU A 189 -2.05 -13.44 -12.56
CA LEU A 189 -2.92 -14.41 -11.89
C LEU A 189 -2.67 -15.80 -12.49
N ILE A 190 -2.01 -16.68 -11.72
CA ILE A 190 -1.63 -18.03 -12.14
C ILE A 190 -2.64 -19.03 -11.56
N VAL A 191 -3.12 -19.94 -12.40
CA VAL A 191 -4.05 -21.03 -12.05
C VAL A 191 -3.39 -22.37 -12.45
N GLY A 192 -3.16 -23.29 -11.50
CA GLY A 192 -2.65 -24.64 -11.77
C GLY A 192 -1.36 -25.04 -11.01
N ASP A 193 -0.88 -26.27 -11.26
CA ASP A 193 0.19 -26.94 -10.51
C ASP A 193 1.53 -26.19 -10.51
N PHE A 194 2.03 -25.89 -9.31
CA PHE A 194 3.31 -25.25 -9.04
C PHE A 194 4.48 -26.21 -9.32
N SER A 195 4.90 -26.30 -10.57
CA SER A 195 6.24 -26.85 -10.87
C SER A 195 7.31 -25.83 -10.46
N LYS A 196 8.17 -26.24 -9.54
CA LYS A 196 9.32 -25.48 -9.03
C LYS A 196 10.38 -25.28 -10.12
N GLU A 197 10.21 -24.30 -10.99
CA GLU A 197 11.29 -23.75 -11.82
C GLU A 197 11.06 -22.22 -11.86
N ASP A 198 11.79 -21.41 -11.08
CA ASP A 198 13.16 -21.00 -11.33
C ASP A 198 13.82 -20.69 -9.98
N SER A 199 14.55 -21.67 -9.43
CA SER A 199 15.53 -21.42 -8.37
C SER A 199 16.80 -20.89 -9.03
N ARG A 200 16.84 -19.62 -9.42
CA ARG A 200 18.12 -18.99 -9.80
C ARG A 200 18.73 -18.32 -8.57
N HIS A 201 19.75 -19.00 -8.09
CA HIS A 201 20.77 -18.55 -7.15
C HIS A 201 21.08 -17.05 -7.30
N TYR A 202 21.07 -16.33 -6.18
CA TYR A 202 22.15 -15.39 -5.90
C TYR A 202 22.62 -15.63 -4.46
N SER A 203 23.90 -15.97 -4.35
CA SER A 203 24.68 -16.15 -3.14
C SER A 203 25.01 -14.83 -2.48
#